data_AF-B0C8H0-F1
#
_entry.id   AF-B0C8H0-F1
#
_cell.length_a   1.000
_cell.length_b   1.000
_cell.length_c   1.000
_cell.angle_alpha   90.00
_cell.angle_beta   90.00
_cell.angle_gamma   90.00
#
_symmetry.space_group_name_H-M   'P 1'
#
loop_
_entity.id
_entity.type
_entity.pdbx_description
1 polymer ?
#
loop_
_entity_poly.entity_id
_entity_poly.type
_entity_poly.pdbx_seq_one_letter_code
_entity_poly.pdbx_strand_id
1 'polypeptide(L)'
;MRAMEQVQGYLGLDHGPCPIKGPTNPVLVDTPYYTSKVYVSAKCRSCRDLKLDDIQGFVCSYEQERWGSFPRTLDWGLWNPAHPNLGLKSGRSVPIEFIQAVQDQYEAQAVKAFRAAHPDATFREARDAYAELLAKLQDDLNKD
;
A
#
# COMPACT_ATOMS: atom_id res chain seq x y z
N MET A 1 -2.96 -16.43 -13.06
CA MET A 1 -4.00 -15.93 -13.99
C MET A 1 -4.83 -14.92 -13.20
N ARG A 2 -4.49 -13.63 -13.27
CA ARG A 2 -5.15 -12.55 -12.51
C ARG A 2 -6.46 -12.10 -13.17
N ALA A 3 -7.19 -13.05 -13.76
CA ALA A 3 -8.36 -12.80 -14.61
C ALA A 3 -9.63 -12.38 -13.85
N MET A 4 -9.55 -12.26 -12.51
CA MET A 4 -10.62 -11.73 -11.65
C MET A 4 -10.48 -10.23 -11.36
N GLU A 5 -9.45 -9.57 -11.89
CA GLU A 5 -9.07 -8.17 -11.56
C GLU A 5 -9.85 -7.07 -12.29
N GLN A 6 -11.03 -7.32 -12.87
CA GLN A 6 -11.80 -6.26 -13.53
C GLN A 6 -13.29 -6.28 -13.18
N VAL A 7 -13.60 -5.74 -12.01
CA VAL A 7 -14.85 -4.99 -11.82
C VAL A 7 -14.50 -3.51 -11.92
N GLN A 8 -14.87 -2.87 -13.03
CA GLN A 8 -14.71 -1.43 -13.27
C GLN A 8 -13.27 -0.87 -13.10
N GLY A 9 -12.23 -1.69 -13.28
CA GLY A 9 -10.84 -1.23 -13.22
C GLY A 9 -10.25 -1.11 -11.81
N TYR A 10 -10.86 -1.73 -10.81
CA TYR A 10 -10.34 -1.80 -9.45
C TYR A 10 -9.75 -3.20 -9.17
N LEU A 11 -8.48 -3.25 -8.74
CA LEU A 11 -7.86 -4.43 -8.14
C LEU A 11 -8.51 -4.75 -6.78
N GLY A 12 -8.39 -6.00 -6.30
CA GLY A 12 -8.85 -6.36 -4.94
C GLY A 12 -8.18 -5.56 -3.81
N LEU A 13 -7.09 -4.85 -4.13
CA LEU A 13 -6.36 -3.91 -3.28
C LEU A 13 -6.63 -2.43 -3.62
N ASP A 14 -7.29 -2.13 -4.75
CA ASP A 14 -7.69 -0.78 -5.14
C ASP A 14 -8.93 -0.40 -4.35
N HIS A 15 -8.67 0.09 -3.15
CA HIS A 15 -9.70 0.52 -2.25
C HIS A 15 -10.07 1.97 -2.55
N GLY A 16 -11.37 2.28 -2.59
CA GLY A 16 -11.84 3.66 -2.54
C GLY A 16 -11.31 4.38 -1.29
N PRO A 17 -11.32 5.73 -1.27
CA PRO A 17 -10.83 6.48 -0.11
C PRO A 17 -11.66 6.12 1.13
N CYS A 18 -11.05 5.38 2.05
CA CYS A 18 -11.66 5.10 3.35
C CYS A 18 -11.78 6.41 4.14
N PRO A 19 -12.98 6.80 4.60
CA PRO A 19 -13.19 8.08 5.29
C PRO A 19 -12.62 8.06 6.72
N ILE A 20 -12.29 6.87 7.24
CA ILE A 20 -11.67 6.73 8.56
C ILE A 20 -10.25 7.30 8.48
N LYS A 21 -10.07 8.43 9.15
CA LYS A 21 -8.78 9.07 9.36
C LYS A 21 -7.99 8.30 10.40
N GLY A 22 -6.70 8.12 10.13
CA GLY A 22 -5.79 7.51 11.08
C GLY A 22 -4.62 6.82 10.38
N PRO A 23 -3.66 6.30 11.16
CA PRO A 23 -2.46 5.67 10.62
C PRO A 23 -2.79 4.39 9.85
N THR A 24 -2.07 4.14 8.76
CA THR A 24 -2.25 2.96 7.89
C THR A 24 -1.20 1.89 8.10
N ASN A 25 -0.25 2.09 9.02
CA ASN A 25 0.76 1.09 9.37
C ASN A 25 0.09 -0.20 9.87
N PRO A 26 0.62 -1.37 9.55
CA PRO A 26 0.09 -2.63 10.01
C PRO A 26 0.22 -2.73 11.54
N VAL A 27 -0.82 -3.20 12.20
CA VAL A 27 -0.84 -3.54 13.63
C VAL A 27 -1.39 -4.94 13.79
N LEU A 28 -0.80 -5.67 14.73
CA LEU A 28 -1.29 -7.00 15.07
C LEU A 28 -2.61 -6.88 15.81
N VAL A 29 -3.63 -7.56 15.31
CA VAL A 29 -4.88 -7.78 16.02
C VAL A 29 -4.88 -9.22 16.51
N ASP A 30 -4.84 -9.34 17.83
CA ASP A 30 -4.93 -10.60 18.56
C ASP A 30 -6.32 -10.62 19.20
N THR A 31 -7.20 -11.50 18.72
CA THR A 31 -8.53 -11.67 19.34
C THR A 31 -8.57 -13.03 20.00
N PRO A 32 -9.12 -13.14 21.24
CA PRO A 32 -9.18 -14.40 21.97
C PRO A 32 -10.06 -15.46 21.31
N TYR A 33 -10.76 -15.11 20.23
CA TYR A 33 -11.72 -15.96 19.54
C TYR A 33 -11.10 -16.75 18.37
N TYR A 34 -9.92 -16.36 17.87
CA TYR A 34 -9.25 -17.03 16.76
C TYR A 34 -7.75 -17.16 17.01
N THR A 35 -7.18 -18.32 16.64
CA THR A 35 -5.74 -18.61 16.71
C THR A 35 -4.88 -17.83 15.69
N SER A 36 -5.51 -17.16 14.73
CA SER A 36 -4.85 -16.43 13.65
C SER A 36 -4.54 -14.99 14.05
N LYS A 37 -3.23 -14.71 14.15
CA LYS A 37 -2.64 -13.37 14.27
C LYS A 37 -2.69 -12.69 12.91
N VAL A 38 -3.53 -11.66 12.76
CA VAL A 38 -3.62 -10.88 11.52
C VAL A 38 -3.06 -9.49 11.70
N TYR A 39 -2.51 -8.96 10.62
CA TYR A 39 -2.13 -7.55 10.54
C TYR A 39 -3.21 -6.78 9.78
N VAL A 40 -3.73 -5.74 10.41
CA VAL A 40 -4.65 -4.77 9.79
C VAL A 40 -4.06 -3.37 9.92
N SER A 41 -4.49 -2.40 9.11
CA SER A 41 -4.08 -1.00 9.32
C SER A 41 -4.47 -0.50 10.73
N ALA A 42 -3.60 0.28 11.38
CA ALA A 42 -3.81 0.80 12.73
C ALA A 42 -5.17 1.49 12.91
N LYS A 43 -5.58 2.30 11.93
CA LYS A 43 -6.90 2.96 11.93
C LYS A 43 -8.09 2.00 11.91
N CYS A 44 -7.90 0.76 11.49
CA CYS A 44 -8.94 -0.26 11.42
C CYS A 44 -9.10 -1.03 12.73
N ARG A 45 -8.09 -1.05 13.61
CA ARG A 45 -8.10 -1.82 14.88
C ARG A 45 -9.33 -1.54 15.75
N SER A 46 -9.79 -0.29 15.78
CA SER A 46 -10.96 0.14 16.53
C SER A 46 -12.09 0.64 15.62
N CYS A 47 -12.04 0.32 14.32
CA CYS A 47 -13.06 0.75 13.38
C CYS A 47 -14.32 -0.11 13.54
N ARG A 48 -15.49 0.54 13.61
CA ARG A 48 -16.79 -0.15 13.69
C ARG A 48 -17.11 -1.03 12.47
N ASP A 49 -16.48 -0.70 11.34
CA ASP A 49 -16.64 -1.40 10.08
C ASP A 49 -15.68 -2.60 9.96
N LEU A 50 -14.78 -2.81 10.93
CA LEU A 50 -14.01 -4.04 11.03
C LEU A 50 -14.94 -5.17 11.50
N LYS A 51 -15.15 -6.16 10.65
CA LYS A 51 -15.95 -7.35 10.93
C LYS A 51 -15.08 -8.59 10.76
N LEU A 52 -15.57 -9.68 11.32
CA LEU A 52 -14.99 -11.00 11.14
C LEU A 52 -15.98 -11.82 10.32
N ASP A 53 -15.50 -12.37 9.21
CA ASP A 53 -16.20 -13.29 8.34
C ASP A 53 -15.61 -14.69 8.52
N ASP A 54 -16.47 -15.70 8.63
CA ASP A 54 -16.06 -17.08 8.95
C ASP A 54 -15.20 -17.73 7.85
N ILE A 55 -15.27 -17.22 6.62
CA ILE A 55 -14.54 -17.75 5.46
C ILE A 55 -13.34 -16.84 5.12
N GLN A 56 -13.53 -15.52 5.18
CA GLN A 56 -12.55 -14.52 4.72
C GLN A 56 -11.70 -13.89 5.82
N GLY A 57 -11.99 -14.18 7.09
CA GLY A 57 -11.30 -13.60 8.24
C GLY A 57 -11.69 -12.13 8.46
N PHE A 58 -10.73 -11.26 8.77
CA PHE A 58 -11.03 -9.87 9.05
C PHE A 58 -11.39 -9.11 7.78
N VAL A 59 -12.57 -8.50 7.75
CA VAL A 59 -13.08 -7.76 6.59
C VAL A 59 -13.55 -6.36 6.98
N CYS A 60 -13.57 -5.44 6.02
CA CYS A 60 -14.16 -4.11 6.15
C CYS A 60 -15.56 -4.11 5.54
N SER A 61 -16.58 -3.83 6.35
CA SER A 61 -17.98 -3.73 5.92
C SER A 61 -18.36 -2.35 5.39
N TYR A 62 -17.45 -1.36 5.41
CA TYR A 62 -17.76 0.03 5.04
C TYR A 62 -18.32 0.16 3.62
N GLU A 63 -17.83 -0.64 2.68
CA GLU A 63 -18.31 -0.66 1.29
C GLU A 63 -19.08 -1.96 0.96
N GLN A 64 -19.63 -2.65 1.96
CA GLN A 64 -20.32 -3.94 1.73
C GLN A 64 -21.47 -3.82 0.71
N GLU A 65 -22.20 -2.70 0.70
CA GLU A 65 -23.25 -2.44 -0.30
C GLU A 65 -22.70 -2.26 -1.73
N ARG A 66 -21.43 -1.86 -1.87
CA ARG A 66 -20.75 -1.67 -3.16
C ARG A 66 -20.13 -2.95 -3.69
N TRP A 67 -19.57 -3.77 -2.81
CA TRP A 67 -18.87 -5.02 -3.15
C TRP A 67 -19.75 -6.28 -2.97
N GLY A 68 -20.96 -6.12 -2.44
CA GLY A 68 -21.93 -7.19 -2.23
C GLY A 68 -21.40 -8.28 -1.30
N SER A 69 -21.38 -9.52 -1.78
CA SER A 69 -20.97 -10.72 -1.03
C SER A 69 -19.45 -10.86 -0.85
N PHE A 70 -18.65 -9.92 -1.36
CA PHE A 70 -17.20 -9.93 -1.25
C PHE A 70 -16.72 -8.71 -0.45
N PRO A 71 -16.98 -8.66 0.87
CA PRO A 71 -16.47 -7.58 1.71
C PRO A 71 -14.94 -7.55 1.67
N ARG A 72 -14.38 -6.36 1.85
CA ARG A 72 -12.95 -6.10 1.71
C ARG A 72 -12.16 -6.87 2.76
N THR A 73 -11.34 -7.86 2.39
CA THR A 73 -10.41 -8.46 3.38
C THR A 73 -9.38 -7.43 3.84
N LEU A 74 -9.14 -7.40 5.14
CA LEU A 74 -8.13 -6.59 5.80
C LEU A 74 -6.98 -7.44 6.32
N ASP A 75 -7.02 -8.76 6.11
CA ASP A 75 -5.92 -9.64 6.43
C ASP A 75 -4.80 -9.45 5.41
N TRP A 76 -3.74 -8.78 5.83
CA TRP A 76 -2.53 -8.67 5.03
C TRP A 76 -1.74 -10.00 5.06
N GLY A 77 -2.12 -10.97 5.88
CA GLY A 77 -1.42 -12.24 6.03
C GLY A 77 0.02 -12.05 6.51
N LEU A 78 0.94 -12.86 6.00
CA LEU A 78 2.40 -12.69 6.17
C LEU A 78 3.01 -11.69 5.17
N TRP A 79 2.18 -10.86 4.53
CA TRP A 79 2.67 -9.93 3.51
C TRP A 79 3.53 -8.84 4.16
N ASN A 80 4.85 -9.04 4.05
CA ASN A 80 5.83 -7.99 4.14
C ASN A 80 6.09 -7.49 2.71
N PRO A 81 5.74 -6.24 2.37
CA PRO A 81 5.96 -5.77 1.01
C PRO A 81 7.47 -5.79 0.71
N ALA A 82 7.86 -6.45 -0.39
CA ALA A 82 9.27 -6.53 -0.81
C ALA A 82 9.91 -5.14 -1.00
N HIS A 83 9.08 -4.12 -1.21
CA HIS A 83 9.47 -2.73 -1.31
C HIS A 83 8.48 -1.86 -0.51
N PRO A 84 8.95 -0.86 0.25
CA PRO A 84 8.08 -0.05 1.08
C PRO A 84 7.11 0.78 0.21
N ASN A 85 5.87 0.92 0.68
CA ASN A 85 4.82 1.66 -0.02
C ASN A 85 4.97 3.17 0.25
N LEU A 86 5.90 3.79 -0.46
CA LEU A 86 6.24 5.20 -0.33
C LEU A 86 5.73 5.99 -1.54
N GLY A 87 4.87 6.99 -1.29
CA GLY A 87 4.45 7.96 -2.31
C GLY A 87 5.39 9.16 -2.38
N LEU A 88 5.35 9.91 -3.50
CA LEU A 88 6.06 11.18 -3.67
C LEU A 88 5.14 12.38 -3.35
N LYS A 89 5.71 13.50 -2.90
CA LYS A 89 4.95 14.75 -2.66
C LYS A 89 4.28 15.28 -3.93
N SER A 90 4.85 15.00 -5.09
CA SER A 90 4.28 15.37 -6.39
C SER A 90 3.00 14.60 -6.73
N GLY A 91 2.66 13.53 -5.99
CA GLY A 91 1.56 12.63 -6.32
C GLY A 91 1.83 11.71 -7.52
N ARG A 92 3.03 11.79 -8.10
CA ARG A 92 3.47 10.91 -9.20
C ARG A 92 3.54 9.47 -8.69
N SER A 93 3.14 8.52 -9.55
CA SER A 93 3.31 7.10 -9.26
C SER A 93 4.80 6.75 -9.13
N VAL A 94 5.09 5.80 -8.24
CA VAL A 94 6.44 5.35 -7.93
C VAL A 94 6.62 3.94 -8.51
N PRO A 95 7.21 3.80 -9.71
CA PRO A 95 7.37 2.49 -10.34
C PRO A 95 8.40 1.64 -9.60
N ILE A 96 8.26 0.32 -9.65
CA ILE A 96 9.12 -0.62 -8.91
C ILE A 96 10.59 -0.48 -9.30
N GLU A 97 10.86 -0.29 -10.60
CA GLU A 97 12.21 -0.11 -11.14
C GLU A 97 12.88 1.16 -10.60
N PHE A 98 12.09 2.18 -10.29
CA PHE A 98 12.59 3.39 -9.63
C PHE A 98 12.91 3.13 -8.16
N ILE A 99 12.05 2.41 -7.43
CA ILE A 99 12.31 2.05 -6.03
C ILE A 99 13.59 1.21 -5.92
N GLN A 100 13.75 0.19 -6.78
CA GLN A 100 14.94 -0.65 -6.83
C GLN A 100 16.20 0.16 -7.10
N ALA A 101 16.18 1.03 -8.11
CA ALA A 101 17.33 1.88 -8.43
C ALA A 101 17.67 2.88 -7.30
N VAL A 102 16.68 3.34 -6.53
CA VAL A 102 16.91 4.20 -5.36
C VAL A 102 17.52 3.38 -4.20
N GLN A 103 17.02 2.17 -3.95
CA GLN A 103 17.57 1.25 -2.94
C GLN A 103 19.02 0.87 -3.24
N ASP A 104 19.35 0.63 -4.51
CA ASP A 104 20.71 0.37 -5.00
C ASP A 104 21.59 1.63 -5.06
N GLN A 105 21.03 2.80 -4.71
CA GLN A 105 21.67 4.12 -4.78
C GLN A 105 22.21 4.47 -6.18
N TYR A 106 21.59 3.96 -7.23
CA TYR A 106 21.94 4.18 -8.63
C TYR A 106 21.12 5.33 -9.24
N GLU A 107 21.49 6.57 -8.93
CA GLU A 107 20.77 7.80 -9.33
C GLU A 107 20.48 7.87 -10.84
N ALA A 108 21.45 7.56 -11.70
CA ALA A 108 21.26 7.63 -13.16
C ALA A 108 20.18 6.66 -13.66
N GLN A 109 20.13 5.45 -13.10
CA GLN A 109 19.12 4.45 -13.44
C GLN A 109 17.76 4.83 -12.86
N ALA A 110 17.74 5.40 -11.66
CA ALA A 110 16.51 5.90 -11.03
C ALA A 110 15.90 7.05 -11.85
N VAL A 111 16.70 8.05 -12.25
CA VAL A 111 16.25 9.16 -13.09
C VAL A 111 15.71 8.65 -14.44
N LYS A 112 16.38 7.65 -15.03
CA LYS A 112 15.91 7.03 -16.28
C LYS A 112 14.57 6.31 -16.08
N ALA A 113 14.43 5.51 -15.02
CA ALA A 113 13.20 4.79 -14.71
C ALA A 113 12.04 5.75 -14.43
N PHE A 114 12.29 6.81 -13.66
CA PHE A 114 11.30 7.83 -13.34
C PHE A 114 10.79 8.55 -14.60
N ARG A 115 11.69 8.99 -15.47
CA ARG A 115 11.31 9.67 -16.73
C ARG A 115 10.71 8.74 -17.78
N ALA A 116 10.99 7.44 -17.71
CA ALA A 116 10.32 6.45 -18.55
C ALA A 116 8.84 6.29 -18.15
N ALA A 117 8.56 6.32 -16.84
CA ALA A 117 7.19 6.28 -16.31
C ALA A 117 6.45 7.64 -16.42
N HIS A 118 7.19 8.74 -16.41
CA HIS A 118 6.68 10.12 -16.50
C HIS A 118 7.39 10.87 -17.63
N PRO A 119 7.00 10.68 -18.91
CA PRO A 119 7.69 11.28 -20.05
C PRO A 119 7.73 12.82 -20.04
N ASP A 120 6.75 13.44 -19.37
CA ASP A 120 6.65 14.88 -19.18
C ASP A 120 7.53 15.41 -18.03
N ALA A 121 8.08 14.52 -17.20
CA ALA A 121 8.93 14.91 -16.09
C ALA A 121 10.27 15.48 -16.56
N THR A 122 10.65 16.59 -15.93
CA THR A 122 11.96 17.19 -16.17
C THR A 122 13.06 16.36 -15.52
N PHE A 123 14.30 16.53 -16.00
CA PHE A 123 15.45 15.90 -15.36
C PHE A 123 15.60 16.34 -13.89
N ARG A 124 15.30 17.61 -13.59
CA ARG A 124 15.33 18.14 -12.23
C ARG A 124 14.27 17.47 -11.34
N GLU A 125 13.03 17.38 -11.82
CA GLU A 125 11.95 16.69 -11.10
C GLU A 125 12.30 15.23 -10.79
N ALA A 126 12.91 14.52 -11.74
CA ALA A 126 13.34 13.15 -11.53
C ALA A 126 14.45 13.00 -10.45
N ARG A 127 15.39 13.96 -10.40
CA ARG A 127 16.42 14.00 -9.35
C ARG A 127 15.83 14.37 -7.99
N ASP A 128 14.92 15.33 -7.94
CA ASP A 128 14.24 15.73 -6.71
C ASP A 128 13.41 14.56 -6.16
N ALA A 129 12.73 13.80 -7.03
CA ALA A 129 12.01 12.58 -6.66
C ALA A 129 12.96 11.49 -6.13
N TYR A 130 14.14 11.31 -6.72
CA TYR A 130 15.16 10.38 -6.23
C TYR A 130 15.60 10.74 -4.81
N ALA A 131 15.96 12.01 -4.58
CA ALA A 131 16.39 12.49 -3.27
C ALA A 131 15.29 12.36 -2.21
N GLU A 132 14.04 12.67 -2.57
CA GLU A 132 12.89 12.51 -1.68
C GLU A 132 12.68 11.05 -1.29
N LEU A 133 12.71 10.12 -2.26
CA LEU A 133 12.49 8.71 -1.98
C LEU A 133 13.63 8.11 -1.17
N LEU A 134 14.88 8.49 -1.45
CA LEU A 134 16.05 8.06 -0.70
C LEU A 134 15.96 8.47 0.78
N ALA A 135 15.57 9.72 1.06
CA ALA A 135 15.37 10.21 2.42
C ALA A 135 14.26 9.43 3.14
N LYS A 136 13.12 9.18 2.46
CA LYS A 136 12.02 8.40 3.02
C LYS A 136 12.40 6.96 3.33
N LEU A 137 13.22 6.33 2.48
CA LEU A 137 13.74 4.98 2.70
C LEU A 137 14.66 4.92 3.91
N GLN A 138 15.54 5.91 4.08
CA GLN A 138 16.42 6.01 5.25
C GLN A 138 15.63 6.24 6.55
N ASP A 139 14.60 7.09 6.51
CA ASP A 139 13.71 7.32 7.67
C ASP A 139 12.90 6.08 8.05
N ASP A 140 12.57 5.22 7.10
CA ASP A 140 11.84 3.96 7.36
C ASP A 140 12.77 2.92 7.99
N LEU A 141 14.02 2.83 7.54
CA LEU A 141 15.04 1.92 8.09
C LEU A 141 15.51 2.28 9.51
N ASN A 142 15.38 3.54 9.91
CA ASN A 142 15.80 4.02 11.24
C ASN A 142 14.69 3.98 12.30
N LYS A 143 13.52 3.42 11.97
CA LYS A 143 12.36 3.31 12.88
C LYS A 143 12.24 1.97 13.60
N ASP A 144 13.16 1.05 13.35
CA ASP A 144 13.35 -0.19 14.11
C ASP A 144 14.35 0.00 15.26
#